data_AF-A0A084QW23-F1
#
_entry.id   AF-A0A084QW23-F1
#
_cell.length_a   1.000
_cell.length_b   1.000
_cell.length_c   1.000
_cell.angle_alpha   90.00
_cell.angle_beta   90.00
_cell.angle_gamma   90.00
#
_symmetry.space_group_name_H-M   'P 1'
#
loop_
_entity.id
_entity.type
_entity.pdbx_description
1 polymer ?
#
loop_
_entity_poly.entity_id
_entity_poly.type
_entity_poly.pdbx_seq_one_letter_code
_entity_poly.pdbx_strand_id
1 'polypeptide(L)'
;MLAKDLAAQGVRTVIMRLAAVNHGNDGQPSFASILTSTARAKSISAYIDDGLNQWPAVHILDTAVAYRLALEKAVAGSSYHIVAEEGVKIKDLAEVIGGKLGVPTNSLTLAKAIS
;
A
#
# COMPACT_ATOMS: atom_id res chain seq x y z
N MET A 1 -13.29 15.33 -17.54
CA MET A 1 -12.25 16.38 -17.65
C MET A 1 -11.08 15.94 -16.78
N LEU A 2 -10.00 15.46 -17.42
CA LEU A 2 -8.82 14.93 -16.74
C LEU A 2 -7.93 16.09 -16.27
N ALA A 3 -7.09 15.88 -15.25
CA ALA A 3 -6.09 16.88 -14.84
C ALA A 3 -5.17 17.30 -16.01
N LYS A 4 -4.87 16.39 -16.96
CA LYS A 4 -4.10 16.69 -18.17
C LYS A 4 -4.79 17.68 -19.11
N ASP A 5 -6.12 17.65 -19.20
CA ASP A 5 -6.88 18.55 -20.08
C ASP A 5 -6.81 19.99 -19.55
N LEU A 6 -6.80 20.15 -18.22
CA LEU A 6 -6.63 21.45 -17.56
C LEU A 6 -5.20 21.99 -17.74
N ALA A 7 -4.19 21.12 -17.82
CA ALA A 7 -2.82 21.53 -18.14
C ALA A 7 -2.72 22.22 -19.51
N ALA A 8 -3.45 21.72 -20.52
CA ALA A 8 -3.52 22.33 -21.84
C ALA A 8 -4.20 23.72 -21.84
N GLN A 9 -4.97 24.03 -20.79
CA GLN A 9 -5.63 25.33 -20.58
C GLN A 9 -4.81 26.28 -19.70
N GLY A 10 -3.54 25.97 -19.45
CA GLY A 10 -2.63 26.82 -18.66
C GLY A 10 -2.72 26.63 -17.14
N VAL A 11 -3.54 25.68 -16.65
CA VAL A 11 -3.58 25.34 -15.22
C VAL A 11 -2.38 24.45 -14.87
N ARG A 12 -1.59 24.82 -13.87
CA ARG A 12 -0.48 23.98 -13.40
C ARG A 12 -1.00 22.80 -12.59
N THR A 13 -1.30 21.68 -13.25
CA THR A 13 -1.73 20.43 -12.61
C THR A 13 -0.59 19.42 -12.46
N VAL A 14 -0.64 18.56 -11.44
CA VAL A 14 0.25 17.41 -11.27
C VAL A 14 -0.57 16.22 -10.80
N ILE A 15 -0.35 15.04 -11.37
CA ILE A 15 -1.02 13.80 -10.94
C ILE A 15 -0.08 13.01 -10.05
N MET A 16 -0.51 12.72 -8.82
CA MET A 16 0.23 11.92 -7.85
C MET A 16 -0.53 10.61 -7.62
N ARG A 17 0.09 9.47 -7.93
CA ARG A 17 -0.46 8.14 -7.66
C ARG A 17 0.29 7.50 -6.52
N LEU A 18 -0.41 7.19 -5.44
CA LEU A 18 0.19 6.59 -4.26
C LEU A 18 0.26 5.07 -4.40
N ALA A 19 1.22 4.46 -3.70
CA ALA A 19 1.26 3.03 -3.51
C ALA A 19 -0.03 2.51 -2.87
N ALA A 20 -0.36 1.23 -3.09
CA ALA A 20 -1.53 0.60 -2.52
C ALA A 20 -1.51 0.63 -0.98
N VAL A 21 -0.30 0.56 -0.39
CA VAL A 21 -0.07 0.67 1.05
C VAL A 21 0.67 1.97 1.35
N ASN A 22 -0.05 2.99 1.80
CA ASN A 22 0.56 4.21 2.32
C ASN A 22 0.57 4.16 3.85
N HIS A 23 1.68 3.75 4.46
CA HIS A 23 1.72 3.37 5.87
C HIS A 23 2.37 4.45 6.75
N GLY A 24 1.97 4.52 8.01
CA GLY A 24 2.55 5.41 9.01
C GLY A 24 1.91 5.18 10.38
N ASN A 25 2.44 5.87 11.40
CA ASN A 25 1.85 5.87 12.74
C ASN A 25 1.02 7.14 12.93
N ASP A 26 -0.08 7.26 12.18
CA ASP A 26 -1.01 8.40 12.18
C ASP A 26 -2.30 8.12 12.97
N GLY A 27 -2.33 7.00 13.69
CA GLY A 27 -3.50 6.55 14.45
C GLY A 27 -4.59 5.89 13.60
N GLN A 28 -4.41 5.79 12.28
CA GLN A 28 -5.36 5.07 11.41
C GLN A 28 -4.99 3.59 11.28
N PRO A 29 -5.98 2.69 11.14
CA PRO A 29 -5.71 1.29 10.84
C PRO A 29 -4.96 1.15 9.51
N SER A 30 -3.68 0.80 9.57
CA SER A 30 -2.88 0.48 8.39
C SER A 30 -3.22 -0.90 7.83
N PHE A 31 -2.86 -1.14 6.57
CA PHE A 31 -3.01 -2.45 5.93
C PHE A 31 -2.43 -3.59 6.80
N ALA A 32 -1.21 -3.42 7.31
CA ALA A 32 -0.57 -4.38 8.20
C ALA A 32 -1.30 -4.51 9.55
N SER A 33 -1.89 -3.43 10.09
CA SER A 33 -2.68 -3.46 11.33
C SER A 33 -3.94 -4.31 11.18
N ILE A 34 -4.64 -4.19 10.04
CA ILE A 34 -5.83 -4.99 9.73
C ILE A 34 -5.46 -6.47 9.67
N LEU A 35 -4.42 -6.82 8.93
CA LEU A 35 -3.95 -8.21 8.82
C LEU A 35 -3.52 -8.78 10.18
N THR A 36 -2.79 -7.99 10.98
CA THR A 36 -2.37 -8.39 12.33
C THR A 36 -3.56 -8.62 13.25
N SER A 37 -4.58 -7.76 13.17
CA SER A 37 -5.80 -7.86 13.98
C SER A 37 -6.61 -9.10 13.60
N THR A 38 -6.78 -9.37 12.30
CA THR A 38 -7.44 -10.58 11.82
C THR A 38 -6.66 -11.83 12.23
N ALA A 39 -5.33 -11.82 12.10
CA ALA A 39 -4.50 -12.97 12.47
C ALA A 39 -4.59 -13.29 13.96
N ARG A 40 -4.63 -12.25 14.80
CA ARG A 40 -4.86 -12.40 16.24
C ARG A 40 -6.26 -12.96 16.53
N ALA A 41 -7.30 -12.41 15.91
CA ALA A 41 -8.68 -12.82 16.14
C ALA A 41 -8.97 -14.27 15.70
N LYS A 42 -8.35 -14.71 14.59
CA LYS A 42 -8.51 -16.06 14.04
C LYS A 42 -7.44 -17.05 14.51
N SER A 43 -6.47 -16.60 15.30
CA SER A 43 -5.29 -17.38 15.72
C SER A 43 -4.52 -18.04 14.56
N ILE A 44 -4.58 -17.45 13.37
CA ILE A 44 -3.93 -17.91 12.13
C ILE A 44 -3.55 -16.68 11.32
N SER A 45 -2.30 -16.57 10.89
CA SER A 45 -1.89 -15.62 9.86
C SER A 45 -2.06 -16.29 8.49
N ALA A 46 -2.75 -15.66 7.54
CA ALA A 46 -3.11 -16.34 6.29
C ALA A 46 -2.74 -15.52 5.05
N TYR A 47 -2.44 -16.24 3.96
CA TYR A 47 -2.33 -15.71 2.61
C TYR A 47 -3.09 -16.61 1.61
N ILE A 48 -3.39 -16.09 0.43
CA ILE A 48 -4.14 -16.82 -0.60
C ILE A 48 -3.18 -17.56 -1.52
N ASP A 49 -3.47 -18.83 -1.79
CA ASP A 49 -2.76 -19.71 -2.72
C ASP A 49 -1.22 -19.65 -2.52
N ASP A 50 -0.46 -19.17 -3.50
CA ASP A 50 1.01 -19.05 -3.40
C ASP A 50 1.48 -17.76 -2.68
N GLY A 51 0.57 -16.82 -2.46
CA GLY A 51 0.82 -15.52 -1.84
C GLY A 51 1.79 -14.63 -2.61
N LEU A 52 1.89 -14.81 -3.94
CA LEU A 52 2.76 -14.02 -4.81
C LEU A 52 2.22 -12.64 -5.15
N ASN A 53 0.98 -12.31 -4.74
CA ASN A 53 0.44 -10.98 -4.95
C ASN A 53 1.25 -9.93 -4.19
N GLN A 54 1.69 -8.92 -4.94
CA GLN A 54 2.55 -7.85 -4.46
C GLN A 54 1.73 -6.64 -4.04
N TRP A 55 2.09 -6.07 -2.89
CA TRP A 55 1.45 -4.90 -2.31
C TRP A 55 2.48 -3.79 -2.16
N PRO A 56 2.66 -2.93 -3.19
CA PRO A 56 3.63 -1.86 -3.11
C PRO A 56 3.28 -0.89 -1.99
N ALA A 57 4.32 -0.47 -1.27
CA ALA A 57 4.21 0.40 -0.12
C ALA A 57 5.00 1.70 -0.24
N VAL A 58 4.57 2.70 0.52
CA VAL A 58 5.31 3.94 0.78
C VAL A 58 4.98 4.45 2.19
N HIS A 59 5.94 5.09 2.85
CA HIS A 59 5.68 5.71 4.13
C HIS A 59 4.94 7.05 3.96
N ILE A 60 4.04 7.39 4.89
CA ILE A 60 3.21 8.60 4.81
C ILE A 60 4.04 9.89 4.80
N LEU A 61 5.16 9.93 5.53
CA LEU A 61 6.05 11.09 5.53
C LEU A 61 6.81 11.23 4.20
N ASP A 62 7.17 10.11 3.56
CA ASP A 62 7.81 10.15 2.23
C ASP A 62 6.81 10.62 1.18
N THR A 63 5.54 10.20 1.30
CA THR A 63 4.44 10.74 0.50
C THR A 63 4.30 12.26 0.68
N ALA A 64 4.35 12.76 1.93
CA ALA A 64 4.29 14.20 2.20
C ALA A 64 5.46 14.96 1.54
N VAL A 65 6.68 14.42 1.62
CA VAL A 65 7.85 14.97 0.92
C VAL A 65 7.64 14.97 -0.58
N ALA A 66 7.10 13.90 -1.17
CA ALA A 66 6.80 13.82 -2.59
C ALA A 66 5.78 14.87 -3.03
N TYR A 67 4.71 15.11 -2.25
CA TYR A 67 3.77 16.20 -2.51
C TYR A 67 4.44 17.57 -2.50
N ARG A 68 5.28 17.84 -1.50
CA ARG A 68 6.04 19.09 -1.43
C ARG A 68 6.92 19.27 -2.67
N LEU A 69 7.67 18.24 -3.08
CA LEU A 69 8.51 18.29 -4.27
C LEU A 69 7.71 18.47 -5.55
N ALA A 70 6.52 17.86 -5.66
CA ALA A 70 5.63 18.07 -6.77
C ALA A 70 5.15 19.53 -6.84
N LEU A 71 4.74 20.09 -5.71
CA LEU A 71 4.32 21.49 -5.63
C LEU A 71 5.45 22.44 -6.00
N GLU A 72 6.67 22.21 -5.53
CA GLU A 72 7.81 23.09 -5.76
C GLU A 72 8.44 22.93 -7.16
N LYS A 73 8.51 21.69 -7.69
CA LYS A 73 9.43 21.36 -8.80
C LYS A 73 8.82 20.59 -9.96
N ALA A 74 7.63 20.02 -9.84
CA ALA A 74 7.06 19.23 -10.92
C ALA A 74 6.72 20.08 -12.15
N VAL A 75 6.94 19.46 -13.32
CA VAL A 75 6.50 19.97 -14.62
C VAL A 75 4.97 19.93 -14.69
N ALA A 76 4.34 21.00 -15.20
CA ALA A 76 2.90 21.04 -15.37
C ALA A 76 2.40 19.88 -16.26
N GLY A 77 1.31 19.24 -15.88
CA GLY A 77 0.71 18.11 -16.60
C GLY A 77 1.40 16.75 -16.38
N SER A 78 2.47 16.70 -15.57
CA SER A 78 3.21 15.46 -15.28
C SER A 78 2.42 14.50 -14.38
N SER A 79 2.88 13.24 -14.36
CA SER A 79 2.34 12.18 -13.50
C SER A 79 3.47 11.46 -12.79
N TYR A 80 3.34 11.29 -11.48
CA TYR A 80 4.30 10.57 -10.64
C TYR A 80 3.64 9.39 -9.92
N HIS A 81 4.40 8.31 -9.76
CA HIS A 81 4.03 7.16 -8.95
C HIS A 81 4.91 7.17 -7.70
N ILE A 82 4.27 7.25 -6.53
CA ILE A 82 4.92 7.44 -5.24
C ILE A 82 4.93 6.10 -4.52
N VAL A 83 6.06 5.41 -4.67
CA VAL A 83 6.31 4.04 -4.23
C VAL A 83 7.73 3.98 -3.70
N ALA A 84 7.93 3.37 -2.53
CA ALA A 84 9.26 3.20 -1.94
C ALA A 84 9.88 1.84 -2.25
N GLU A 85 9.08 0.88 -2.69
CA GLU A 85 9.49 -0.52 -2.85
C GLU A 85 8.76 -1.21 -4.02
N GLU A 86 9.39 -2.19 -4.66
CA GLU A 86 8.92 -2.78 -5.93
C GLU A 86 7.64 -3.63 -5.81
N GLY A 87 7.31 -4.09 -4.60
CA GLY A 87 6.10 -4.82 -4.23
C GLY A 87 6.37 -5.92 -3.20
N VAL A 88 5.94 -5.74 -1.94
CA VAL A 88 6.03 -6.77 -0.90
C VAL A 88 5.02 -7.89 -1.16
N LYS A 89 5.49 -9.14 -1.20
CA LYS A 89 4.60 -10.31 -1.32
C LYS A 89 3.77 -10.49 -0.06
N ILE A 90 2.48 -10.79 -0.22
CA ILE A 90 1.61 -10.99 0.94
C ILE A 90 2.04 -12.18 1.79
N LYS A 91 2.65 -13.21 1.18
CA LYS A 91 3.19 -14.36 1.90
C LYS A 91 4.25 -13.91 2.92
N ASP A 92 5.20 -13.09 2.49
CA ASP A 92 6.28 -12.58 3.34
C ASP A 92 5.70 -11.77 4.51
N LEU A 93 4.67 -10.95 4.24
CA LEU A 93 3.96 -10.20 5.27
C LEU A 93 3.24 -11.12 6.27
N ALA A 94 2.54 -12.14 5.78
CA ALA A 94 1.83 -13.11 6.61
C ALA A 94 2.80 -13.93 7.48
N GLU A 95 3.97 -14.31 6.96
CA GLU A 95 5.02 -15.01 7.71
C GLU A 95 5.56 -14.15 8.85
N VAL A 96 5.85 -12.87 8.58
CA VAL A 96 6.30 -11.92 9.61
C VAL A 96 5.23 -11.71 10.70
N ILE A 97 3.96 -11.55 10.31
CA ILE A 97 2.85 -11.39 11.26
C ILE A 97 2.69 -12.66 12.11
N GLY A 98 2.67 -13.84 11.49
CA GLY A 98 2.54 -15.12 12.17
C GLY A 98 3.65 -15.34 13.20
N GLY A 99 4.91 -15.11 12.79
CA GLY A 99 6.06 -15.20 13.67
C GLY A 99 6.00 -14.24 14.86
N LYS A 100 5.58 -12.99 14.65
CA LYS A 100 5.45 -11.99 15.74
C LYS A 100 4.31 -12.30 16.70
N LEU A 101 3.24 -12.93 16.22
CA LEU A 101 2.07 -13.28 17.03
C LEU A 101 2.16 -14.68 17.65
N GLY A 102 3.10 -15.51 17.23
CA GLY A 102 3.21 -16.91 17.65
C GLY A 102 2.07 -17.78 17.12
N VAL A 103 1.48 -17.43 15.98
CA VAL A 103 0.38 -18.17 15.33
C VAL A 103 0.86 -18.82 14.03
N PRO A 104 0.27 -19.95 13.61
CA PRO A 104 0.63 -20.58 12.34
C PRO A 104 0.35 -19.67 11.15
N THR A 105 1.19 -19.79 10.13
CA THR A 105 1.01 -19.12 8.83
C THR A 105 0.49 -20.12 7.79
N ASN A 106 -0.72 -19.90 7.26
CA ASN A 106 -1.40 -20.84 6.37
C ASN A 106 -1.70 -20.23 4.99
N SER A 107 -1.52 -21.04 3.95
CA SER A 107 -2.15 -20.77 2.64
C SER A 107 -3.62 -21.19 2.67
N LEU A 108 -4.49 -20.35 2.13
CA LEU A 108 -5.92 -20.61 1.94
C LEU A 108 -6.29 -20.50 0.45
N THR A 109 -7.29 -21.26 0.03
CA THR A 109 -7.92 -21.00 -1.27
C THR A 109 -8.75 -19.74 -1.19
N LEU A 110 -8.91 -19.02 -2.31
CA LEU A 110 -9.76 -17.81 -2.37
C LEU A 110 -11.16 -18.05 -1.78
N ALA A 111 -11.79 -19.18 -2.11
CA ALA A 111 -13.12 -19.54 -1.59
C ALA A 111 -13.18 -19.64 -0.06
N LYS A 112 -12.12 -20.14 0.58
CA LYS A 112 -12.01 -20.21 2.05
C LYS A 112 -11.63 -18.88 2.69
N ALA A 113 -11.04 -17.96 1.93
CA ALA A 113 -10.63 -16.65 2.42
C ALA A 113 -11.81 -15.66 2.51
N ILE A 114 -12.86 -15.86 1.71
CA ILE A 114 -14.04 -14.97 1.62
C ILE A 114 -15.27 -15.48 2.41
N SER A 115 -15.21 -16.69 2.96
CA SER A 115 -16.23 -17.27 3.85
C SER A 115 -16.05 -16.84 5.30
#